data_AF-A0A2T4TN23-F1
#
_entry.id   AF-A0A2T4TN23-F1
#
_cell.length_a   1.000
_cell.length_b   1.000
_cell.length_c   1.000
_cell.angle_alpha   90.00
_cell.angle_beta   90.00
_cell.angle_gamma   90.00
#
_symmetry.space_group_name_H-M   'P 1'
#
loop_
_entity.id
_entity.type
_entity.pdbx_description
1 polymer ?
#
loop_
_entity_poly.entity_id
_entity_poly.type
_entity_poly.pdbx_seq_one_letter_code
_entity_poly.pdbx_strand_id
1 'polypeptide(L)' 'MDIQIIGTIVNVLPKVTGSSQRGDWSKQEYVINVEGENEQYPRSICFQILEKKKS' A
#
# COMPACT_ATOMS: atom_id res chain seq x y z
N MET A 1 -16.91 -7.16 2.63
CA MET A 1 -16.03 -6.91 3.79
C MET A 1 -15.16 -5.78 3.36
N ASP A 2 -15.32 -4.66 4.04
CA ASP A 2 -14.77 -3.39 3.58
C ASP A 2 -13.74 -2.97 4.62
N ILE A 3 -12.57 -2.51 4.15
CA ILE A 3 -11.48 -2.06 5.00
C ILE A 3 -11.45 -0.54 4.96
N GLN A 4 -11.67 0.10 6.10
CA GLN A 4 -11.54 1.55 6.27
C GLN A 4 -10.42 1.83 7.26
N ILE A 5 -9.40 2.56 6.82
CA ILE A 5 -8.22 2.92 7.61
C ILE A 5 -8.01 4.43 7.47
N ILE A 6 -7.83 5.11 8.60
CA ILE A 6 -7.46 6.53 8.66
C ILE A 6 -6.12 6.62 9.37
N GLY A 7 -5.20 7.40 8.82
CA GLY A 7 -3.87 7.53 9.36
C GLY A 7 -2.92 8.32 8.47
N THR A 8 -1.66 8.35 8.89
CA THR A 8 -0.60 9.14 8.24
C THR A 8 0.42 8.22 7.57
N ILE A 9 0.74 8.47 6.29
CA ILE A 9 1.81 7.71 5.60
C ILE A 9 3.16 8.10 6.21
N VAL A 10 3.88 7.11 6.73
CA VAL A 10 5.19 7.31 7.39
C VAL A 10 6.35 6.78 6.58
N ASN A 11 6.11 5.90 5.61
CA ASN A 11 7.15 5.41 4.71
C ASN A 11 6.60 5.12 3.32
N VAL A 12 7.40 5.46 2.31
CA VAL A 12 7.16 5.15 0.90
C VAL A 12 8.34 4.28 0.45
N LEU A 13 8.08 3.00 0.19
CA LEU A 13 9.12 2.09 -0.26
C LEU A 13 9.48 2.35 -1.74
N PRO A 14 10.66 1.94 -2.23
CA PRO A 14 11.02 2.13 -3.63
C PRO A 14 10.00 1.50 -4.59
N LYS A 15 9.64 2.22 -5.66
CA LYS A 15 8.75 1.70 -6.71
C LYS A 15 9.40 0.49 -7.40
N VAL A 16 8.67 -0.60 -7.51
CA VAL A 16 9.10 -1.80 -8.22
C VAL A 16 8.34 -1.89 -9.54
N THR A 17 9.05 -2.12 -10.63
CA THR A 17 8.46 -2.31 -11.97
C THR A 17 8.89 -3.63 -12.55
N GLY A 18 8.04 -4.24 -13.38
CA GLY A 18 8.39 -5.43 -14.12
C GLY A 18 7.52 -5.63 -15.35
N SER A 19 7.97 -6.50 -16.24
CA SER A 19 7.25 -6.91 -17.44
C SER A 19 6.85 -8.37 -17.30
N SER A 20 5.59 -8.69 -17.59
CA SER A 20 5.05 -10.05 -17.56
C SER A 20 4.40 -10.39 -18.90
N GLN A 21 4.07 -11.67 -19.14
CA GLN A 21 3.25 -12.06 -20.32
C GLN A 21 1.90 -11.30 -20.40
N ARG A 22 1.43 -10.71 -19.29
CA ARG A 22 0.18 -9.95 -19.22
C ARG A 22 0.38 -8.43 -19.31
N GLY A 23 1.58 -7.98 -19.68
CA GLY A 23 1.95 -6.57 -19.80
C GLY A 23 2.83 -6.06 -18.66
N ASP A 24 3.19 -4.79 -18.78
CA ASP A 24 3.98 -4.06 -17.79
C ASP A 24 3.17 -3.78 -16.53
N TRP A 25 3.82 -3.97 -15.39
CA TRP A 25 3.23 -3.71 -14.08
C TRP A 25 4.17 -2.86 -13.23
N SER A 26 3.58 -2.12 -12.30
CA SER A 26 4.34 -1.50 -11.23
C SER A 26 3.64 -1.68 -9.88
N LYS A 27 4.45 -1.78 -8.84
CA LYS A 27 4.05 -1.92 -7.45
C LYS A 27 4.66 -0.78 -6.66
N GLN A 28 3.82 -0.13 -5.87
CA GLN A 28 4.23 0.89 -4.92
C GLN A 28 3.73 0.49 -3.54
N GLU A 29 4.63 0.42 -2.56
CA GLU A 29 4.32 0.02 -1.19
C GLU A 29 4.44 1.22 -0.25
N TYR A 30 3.52 1.28 0.70
CA TYR A 30 3.39 2.36 1.68
C TYR A 30 3.19 1.78 3.06
N VAL A 31 3.73 2.46 4.07
CA VAL A 31 3.43 2.21 5.48
C VAL A 31 2.61 3.37 6.02
N ILE A 32 1.43 3.08 6.53
CA ILE A 32 0.55 4.03 7.20
C ILE A 32 0.56 3.77 8.70
N ASN A 33 0.71 4.83 9.50
CA ASN A 33 0.44 4.77 10.91
C ASN A 33 -1.02 5.10 11.18
N VAL A 34 -1.73 4.20 11.86
CA VAL A 34 -3.15 4.34 12.18
C VAL A 34 -3.31 5.15 13.44
N GLU A 35 -4.20 6.14 13.41
CA GLU A 35 -4.53 7.02 14.54
C GLU A 35 -5.96 6.67 14.99
N GLY A 36 -6.16 6.35 16.28
CA GLY A 36 -7.49 5.97 16.80
C GLY A 36 -7.55 5.89 18.34
N GLU A 37 -8.71 6.23 18.90
CA GLU A 37 -8.95 6.47 20.34
C GLU A 37 -8.91 5.21 21.24
N ASN A 38 -8.70 4.01 20.69
CA ASN A 38 -8.62 2.76 21.47
C ASN A 38 -7.40 1.93 21.05
N GLU A 39 -6.24 2.35 21.56
CA GLU A 39 -4.87 1.90 21.24
C GLU A 39 -4.56 0.44 21.61
N GLN A 40 -5.23 -0.50 20.96
CA GLN A 40 -4.90 -1.92 21.10
C GLN A 40 -5.03 -2.65 19.75
N TYR A 41 -4.24 -2.25 18.75
CA TYR A 41 -3.89 -3.04 17.55
C TYR A 41 -2.78 -2.31 16.77
N PRO A 42 -2.02 -2.97 15.85
CA PRO A 42 -0.71 -2.51 15.41
C PRO A 42 -0.77 -1.12 14.79
N ARG A 43 0.13 -0.26 15.27
CA ARG A 43 0.20 1.16 14.89
C ARG A 43 0.50 1.35 13.41
N SER A 44 1.05 0.35 12.73
CA SER A 44 1.55 0.48 11.35
C SER A 44 0.97 -0.61 10.45
N ILE A 45 0.40 -0.20 9.31
CA ILE A 45 -0.10 -1.08 8.26
C ILE A 45 0.76 -0.87 7.01
N CYS A 46 1.22 -1.96 6.40
CA CYS A 46 1.85 -1.93 5.09
C CYS A 46 0.81 -2.30 4.02
N PHE A 47 0.65 -1.46 3.00
CA PHE A 47 -0.23 -1.73 1.86
C PHE A 47 0.46 -1.45 0.53
N GLN A 48 -0.05 -2.06 -0.54
CA GLN A 48 0.51 -1.93 -1.87
C GLN A 48 -0.54 -1.51 -2.89
N ILE A 49 -0.14 -0.63 -3.80
CA ILE A 49 -0.90 -0.25 -4.98
C ILE A 49 -0.26 -0.94 -6.19
N LEU A 50 -1.06 -1.71 -6.91
CA LEU A 50 -0.65 -2.39 -8.15
C LEU A 50 -1.22 -1.63 -9.35
N GLU A 51 -0.33 -1.04 -10.14
CA GLU A 51 -0.68 -0.43 -11.42
C GLU A 51 -0.42 -1.44 -12.54
N LYS A 52 -1.47 -1.79 -13.28
CA LYS A 52 -1.33 -2.54 -14.54
C LYS A 52 -1.42 -1.56 -15.69
N LYS A 53 -0.39 -1.46 -16.52
CA LYS A 53 -0.53 -0.81 -17.82
C LYS A 53 -1.19 -1.82 -18.76
N LYS A 54 -2.47 -1.61 -19.07
CA LYS A 54 -3.09 -2.27 -20.21
C LYS A 54 -2.50 -1.62 -21.46
N SER A 55 -1.72 -2.39 -22.22
CA SER A 55 -1.32 -2.05 -23.59
C SER A 55 -2.48 -2.21 -24.55
#